data_AF-A0A1V3SD33-F1
#
_entry.id   AF-A0A1V3SD33-F1
#
_cell.length_a   1.000
_cell.length_b   1.000
_cell.length_c   1.000
_cell.angle_alpha   90.00
_cell.angle_beta   90.00
_cell.angle_gamma   90.00
#
_symmetry.space_group_name_H-M   'P 1'
#
loop_
_entity.id
_entity.type
_entity.pdbx_description
1 polymer ?
#
loop_
_entity_poly.entity_id
_entity_poly.type
_entity_poly.pdbx_seq_one_letter_code
_entity_poly.pdbx_strand_id
1 'polypeptide(L)'
;MMPVEATTQLIDGFNAPLGTFSSRIKAAYAMGLITKDQFIDLERLRKIRNEFAHSWKPVNLSKQKIAALIDGMGFSRIDDNFPDTPSEKIRSSMSCLLVEIRSSTHQIKKKGMRAKLIGSHLMRGFSGDFEAQIKNSREELNNIAKNLEGAEERKREFYLTLLLGFKDRLTVLAKPEGPEQKKVLSAFLEEFSSVLRQVSA
;
A
#
# COMPACT_ATOMS: atom_id res chain seq x y z
N MET A 1 2.02 3.53 -1.26
CA MET A 1 0.70 4.07 -1.67
C MET A 1 0.65 4.11 -3.19
N MET A 2 -0.54 4.10 -3.78
CA MET A 2 -0.67 4.27 -5.24
C MET A 2 -0.30 5.72 -5.61
N PRO A 3 0.47 5.96 -6.68
CA PRO A 3 0.85 7.32 -7.10
C PRO A 3 -0.33 7.99 -7.82
N VAL A 4 -1.38 8.30 -7.07
CA VAL A 4 -2.61 8.96 -7.54
C VAL A 4 -2.75 10.31 -6.86
N GLU A 5 -3.55 11.21 -7.44
CA GLU A 5 -3.77 12.56 -6.91
C GLU A 5 -4.18 12.55 -5.43
N ALA A 6 -5.02 11.61 -5.02
CA ALA A 6 -5.42 11.44 -3.63
C ALA A 6 -4.21 11.24 -2.68
N THR A 7 -3.14 10.55 -3.12
CA THR A 7 -1.90 10.40 -2.34
C THR A 7 -1.17 11.73 -2.21
N THR A 8 -1.10 12.51 -3.30
CA THR A 8 -0.48 13.85 -3.27
C THR A 8 -1.24 14.79 -2.34
N GLN A 9 -2.57 14.81 -2.40
CA GLN A 9 -3.42 15.60 -1.50
C GLN A 9 -3.24 15.18 -0.04
N LEU A 10 -2.96 13.91 0.23
CA LEU A 10 -2.73 13.39 1.58
C LEU A 10 -1.36 13.80 2.16
N ILE A 11 -0.31 13.85 1.33
CA ILE A 11 1.10 13.92 1.77
C ILE A 11 1.75 15.27 1.49
N ASP A 12 1.48 15.88 0.34
CA ASP A 12 2.23 17.05 -0.17
C ASP A 12 1.33 18.27 -0.51
N GLY A 13 0.00 18.13 -0.44
CA GLY A 13 -0.94 19.24 -0.61
C GLY A 13 -0.81 20.35 0.44
N PHE A 14 -1.32 21.55 0.10
CA PHE A 14 -1.25 22.76 0.94
C PHE A 14 -1.81 22.57 2.38
N ASN A 15 -2.76 21.66 2.57
CA ASN A 15 -3.31 21.25 3.86
C ASN A 15 -3.26 19.73 4.04
N ALA A 16 -2.20 19.09 3.53
CA ALA A 16 -2.05 17.65 3.58
C ALA A 16 -2.15 17.14 5.04
N PRO A 17 -3.08 16.22 5.36
CA PRO A 17 -3.22 15.68 6.71
C PRO A 17 -1.96 14.93 7.18
N LEU A 18 -1.16 14.40 6.25
CA LEU A 18 0.15 13.82 6.50
C LEU A 18 1.30 14.74 6.03
N GLY A 19 1.07 16.05 5.94
CA GLY A 19 2.07 17.03 5.49
C GLY A 19 3.17 17.32 6.51
N THR A 20 2.86 17.24 7.81
CA THR A 20 3.85 17.56 8.85
C THR A 20 4.72 16.35 9.22
N PHE A 21 5.92 16.59 9.73
CA PHE A 21 6.77 15.50 10.22
C PHE A 21 6.10 14.70 11.36
N SER A 22 5.39 15.38 12.28
CA SER A 22 4.69 14.69 13.38
C SER A 22 3.54 13.82 12.88
N SER A 23 2.72 14.30 11.93
CA SER A 23 1.63 13.50 11.35
C SER A 23 2.16 12.27 10.62
N ARG A 24 3.30 12.39 9.90
CA ARG A 24 3.96 11.24 9.24
C ARG A 24 4.46 10.21 10.25
N ILE A 25 5.10 10.63 11.35
CA ILE A 25 5.57 9.73 12.42
C ILE A 25 4.39 8.97 13.04
N LYS A 26 3.32 9.68 13.41
CA LYS A 26 2.10 9.09 14.00
C LYS A 26 1.42 8.10 13.04
N ALA A 27 1.28 8.47 11.77
CA ALA A 27 0.66 7.60 10.78
C ALA A 27 1.48 6.33 10.54
N ALA A 28 2.80 6.44 10.43
CA ALA A 28 3.68 5.28 10.29
C ALA A 28 3.55 4.30 11.47
N TYR A 29 3.50 4.83 12.69
CA TYR A 29 3.31 3.99 13.89
C TYR A 29 1.90 3.36 13.93
N ALA A 30 0.85 4.14 13.69
CA ALA A 30 -0.53 3.65 13.69
C ALA A 30 -0.78 2.56 12.62
N MET A 31 -0.06 2.63 11.49
CA MET A 31 -0.11 1.60 10.45
C MET A 31 0.83 0.41 10.70
N GLY A 32 1.58 0.39 11.80
CA GLY A 32 2.53 -0.68 12.13
C GLY A 32 3.76 -0.73 11.21
N LEU A 33 4.11 0.39 10.56
CA LEU A 33 5.27 0.47 9.66
C LEU A 33 6.60 0.71 10.40
N ILE A 34 6.52 1.21 11.64
CA ILE A 34 7.66 1.42 12.54
C ILE A 34 7.32 0.86 13.92
N THR A 35 8.35 0.46 14.67
CA THR A 35 8.19 -0.05 16.03
C THR A 35 7.92 1.08 17.02
N LYS A 36 7.51 0.71 18.24
CA LYS A 36 7.32 1.68 19.33
C LYS A 36 8.60 2.46 19.65
N ASP A 37 9.75 1.78 19.68
CA ASP A 37 11.04 2.43 19.97
C ASP A 37 11.40 3.44 18.88
N GLN A 38 11.25 3.05 17.60
CA GLN A 38 11.47 3.93 16.46
C GLN A 38 10.54 5.15 16.48
N PHE A 39 9.27 4.96 16.84
CA PHE A 39 8.30 6.06 17.02
C PHE A 39 8.76 7.06 18.10
N ILE A 40 9.17 6.56 19.26
CA ILE A 40 9.61 7.40 20.37
C ILE A 40 10.87 8.18 19.97
N ASP A 41 11.85 7.54 19.33
CA ASP A 41 13.09 8.20 18.90
C ASP A 41 12.85 9.24 17.81
N LEU A 42 11.94 8.97 16.85
CA LEU A 42 11.52 9.98 15.88
C LEU A 42 10.86 11.20 16.53
N GLU A 43 10.01 10.99 17.54
CA GLU A 43 9.40 12.10 18.30
C GLU A 43 10.44 12.88 19.12
N ARG A 44 11.46 12.22 19.68
CA ARG A 44 12.61 12.89 20.33
C ARG A 44 13.40 13.72 19.33
N LEU A 45 13.77 13.15 18.18
CA LEU A 45 14.46 13.85 17.09
C LEU A 45 13.66 15.06 16.61
N ARG A 46 12.33 14.92 16.46
CA ARG A 46 11.44 16.04 16.11
C ARG A 46 11.50 17.15 17.16
N LYS A 47 11.45 16.80 18.46
CA LYS A 47 11.55 17.77 19.57
C LYS A 47 12.92 18.46 19.59
N ILE A 48 14.01 17.72 19.40
CA ILE A 48 15.37 18.27 19.30
C ILE A 48 15.43 19.27 18.15
N ARG A 49 15.02 18.87 16.93
CA ARG A 49 14.97 19.77 15.76
C ARG A 49 14.16 21.04 16.04
N ASN A 50 13.01 20.92 16.69
CA ASN A 50 12.16 22.05 17.01
C ASN A 50 12.81 23.03 18.01
N GLU A 51 13.56 22.54 19.00
CA GLU A 51 14.33 23.41 19.91
C GLU A 51 15.39 24.21 19.16
N PHE A 52 16.07 23.61 18.18
CA PHE A 52 17.03 24.32 17.32
C PHE A 52 16.36 25.29 16.35
N ALA A 53 15.18 24.98 15.82
CA ALA A 53 14.48 25.81 14.83
C ALA A 53 13.73 27.01 15.43
N HIS A 54 13.28 26.93 16.70
CA HIS A 54 12.41 27.94 17.32
C HIS A 54 13.07 28.70 18.48
N SER A 55 14.38 28.55 18.67
CA SER A 55 15.11 29.28 19.70
C SER A 55 15.83 30.49 19.11
N TRP A 56 15.51 31.67 19.63
CA TRP A 56 16.22 32.92 19.35
C TRP A 56 17.57 33.02 20.10
N LYS A 57 17.76 32.18 21.12
CA LYS A 57 18.99 32.08 21.92
C LYS A 57 19.90 30.98 21.37
N PRO A 58 21.22 31.07 21.56
CA PRO A 58 22.14 29.99 21.21
C PRO A 58 21.71 28.66 21.83
N VAL A 59 21.61 27.63 20.99
CA VAL A 59 21.24 26.25 21.38
C VAL A 59 22.43 25.34 21.13
N ASN A 60 22.71 24.46 22.09
CA ASN A 60 23.72 23.41 21.97
C ASN A 60 23.19 22.11 22.56
N LEU A 61 23.92 21.01 22.31
CA LEU A 61 23.53 19.67 22.76
C LEU A 61 23.62 19.49 24.29
N SER A 62 24.41 20.33 24.97
CA SER A 62 24.57 20.30 26.43
C SER A 62 23.42 20.95 27.19
N LYS A 63 22.49 21.64 26.50
CA LYS A 63 21.28 22.19 27.13
C LYS A 63 20.48 21.06 27.77
N GLN A 64 20.17 21.16 29.06
CA GLN A 64 19.55 20.10 29.87
C GLN A 64 18.38 19.39 29.16
N LYS A 65 17.46 20.15 28.55
CA LYS A 65 16.31 19.61 27.81
C LYS A 65 16.72 18.77 26.60
N ILE A 66 17.75 19.17 25.86
CA ILE A 66 18.24 18.48 24.66
C ILE A 66 19.05 17.25 25.06
N ALA A 67 19.95 17.40 26.05
CA ALA A 67 20.71 16.28 26.61
C ALA A 67 19.77 15.16 27.09
N ALA A 68 18.74 15.49 27.86
CA ALA A 68 17.75 14.51 28.32
C ALA A 68 16.97 13.83 27.17
N LEU A 69 16.73 14.54 26.05
CA LEU A 69 16.11 13.94 24.87
C LEU A 69 17.07 12.97 24.16
N ILE A 70 18.36 13.32 24.07
CA ILE A 70 19.42 12.50 23.45
C ILE A 70 19.67 11.24 24.29
N ASP A 71 19.81 11.40 25.61
CA ASP A 71 20.05 10.29 26.54
C ASP A 71 18.91 9.27 26.51
N GLY A 72 17.68 9.76 26.33
CA GLY A 72 16.52 8.89 26.20
C GLY A 72 16.52 8.03 24.92
N MET A 73 17.25 8.40 23.87
CA MET A 73 17.24 7.67 22.60
C MET A 73 17.79 6.25 22.73
N GLY A 74 17.29 5.33 21.91
CA GLY A 74 17.83 3.97 21.83
C GLY A 74 19.31 3.97 21.43
N PHE A 75 20.09 3.00 21.89
CA PHE A 75 21.45 2.79 21.37
C PHE A 75 21.41 2.22 19.96
N SER A 76 22.44 2.52 19.17
CA SER A 76 22.65 1.88 17.89
C SER A 76 22.79 0.36 18.06
N ARG A 77 22.18 -0.39 17.15
CA ARG A 77 22.27 -1.87 17.11
C ARG A 77 23.32 -2.37 16.14
N ILE A 78 24.02 -1.46 15.47
CA ILE A 78 24.98 -1.74 14.40
C ILE A 78 26.38 -1.21 14.69
N ASP A 79 26.56 -0.55 15.84
CA ASP A 79 27.85 -0.03 16.31
C ASP A 79 28.25 -0.78 17.59
N ASP A 80 29.52 -1.16 17.69
CA ASP A 80 30.07 -1.87 18.87
C ASP A 80 30.65 -0.91 19.93
N ASN A 81 30.76 0.37 19.61
CA ASN A 81 31.34 1.38 20.49
C ASN A 81 30.27 2.12 21.28
N PHE A 82 30.52 2.33 22.58
CA PHE A 82 29.70 3.19 23.40
C PHE A 82 29.83 4.66 22.95
N PRO A 83 28.73 5.41 22.78
CA PRO A 83 28.82 6.83 22.44
C PRO A 83 29.11 7.67 23.69
N ASP A 84 30.35 8.11 23.86
CA ASP A 84 30.81 8.90 25.01
C ASP A 84 30.24 10.33 25.03
N THR A 85 29.88 10.87 23.86
CA THR A 85 29.35 12.24 23.73
C THR A 85 27.90 12.27 23.24
N PRO A 86 27.11 13.31 23.59
CA PRO A 86 25.76 13.49 23.03
C PRO A 86 25.73 13.55 21.50
N SER A 87 26.80 14.09 20.89
CA SER A 87 26.99 14.15 19.44
C SER A 87 27.15 12.76 18.82
N GLU A 88 27.92 11.87 19.46
CA GLU A 88 28.07 10.50 19.00
C GLU A 88 26.77 9.73 19.20
N LYS A 89 26.11 9.90 20.35
CA LYS A 89 24.84 9.25 20.66
C LYS A 89 23.76 9.59 19.64
N ILE A 90 23.53 10.89 19.37
CA ILE A 90 22.50 11.28 18.39
C ILE A 90 22.84 10.78 16.99
N ARG A 91 24.14 10.79 16.60
CA ARG A 91 24.60 10.36 15.28
C ARG A 91 24.43 8.85 15.10
N SER A 92 24.87 8.04 16.05
CA SER A 92 24.77 6.57 15.98
C SER A 92 23.31 6.12 16.02
N SER A 93 22.51 6.64 16.95
CA SER A 93 21.08 6.34 17.03
C SER A 93 20.32 6.74 15.77
N MET A 94 20.57 7.94 15.22
CA MET A 94 19.92 8.41 13.99
C MET A 94 20.34 7.58 12.77
N SER A 95 21.64 7.24 12.64
CA SER A 95 22.14 6.39 11.56
C SER A 95 21.48 5.01 11.59
N CYS A 96 21.45 4.36 12.75
CA CYS A 96 20.79 3.07 12.94
C CYS A 96 19.30 3.15 12.53
N LEU A 97 18.57 4.15 13.03
CA LEU A 97 17.16 4.38 12.70
C LEU A 97 16.92 4.56 11.20
N LEU A 98 17.78 5.33 10.51
CA LEU A 98 17.69 5.52 9.06
C LEU A 98 17.95 4.22 8.28
N VAL A 99 18.92 3.41 8.72
CA VAL A 99 19.19 2.10 8.11
C VAL A 99 17.99 1.17 8.28
N GLU A 100 17.42 1.09 9.47
CA GLU A 100 16.24 0.26 9.74
C GLU A 100 15.03 0.66 8.90
N ILE A 101 14.73 1.97 8.83
CA ILE A 101 13.61 2.49 8.02
C ILE A 101 13.86 2.22 6.53
N ARG A 102 15.08 2.46 6.02
CA ARG A 102 15.43 2.17 4.61
C ARG A 102 15.37 0.68 4.28
N SER A 103 15.83 -0.17 5.18
CA SER A 103 15.72 -1.62 5.04
C SER A 103 14.25 -2.04 4.98
N SER A 104 13.42 -1.50 5.85
CA SER A 104 11.97 -1.78 5.90
C SER A 104 11.26 -1.34 4.63
N THR A 105 11.53 -0.13 4.12
CA THR A 105 10.94 0.35 2.86
C THR A 105 11.37 -0.49 1.66
N HIS A 106 12.65 -0.90 1.62
CA HIS A 106 13.14 -1.81 0.60
C HIS A 106 12.43 -3.18 0.67
N GLN A 107 12.26 -3.75 1.86
CA GLN A 107 11.57 -5.03 2.05
C GLN A 107 10.10 -4.96 1.66
N ILE A 108 9.39 -3.87 1.99
CA ILE A 108 8.01 -3.63 1.55
C ILE A 108 7.93 -3.69 0.02
N LYS A 109 8.84 -3.01 -0.68
CA LYS A 109 8.88 -3.00 -2.14
C LYS A 109 9.26 -4.36 -2.72
N LYS A 110 10.33 -4.98 -2.21
CA LYS A 110 10.87 -6.26 -2.69
C LYS A 110 9.87 -7.40 -2.54
N LYS A 111 9.17 -7.48 -1.41
CA LYS A 111 8.18 -8.52 -1.12
C LYS A 111 6.78 -8.17 -1.64
N GLY A 112 6.60 -7.00 -2.25
CA GLY A 112 5.29 -6.53 -2.72
C GLY A 112 4.26 -6.41 -1.60
N MET A 113 4.68 -6.09 -0.37
CA MET A 113 3.76 -5.98 0.77
C MET A 113 2.78 -4.84 0.55
N ARG A 114 1.49 -5.12 0.66
CA ARG A 114 0.40 -4.15 0.51
C ARG A 114 -0.40 -4.07 1.80
N ALA A 115 -1.09 -2.94 2.00
CA ALA A 115 -2.08 -2.85 3.07
C ALA A 115 -3.13 -3.96 2.89
N LYS A 116 -3.55 -4.58 3.99
CA LYS A 116 -4.59 -5.61 3.97
C LYS A 116 -5.88 -4.98 3.46
N LEU A 117 -6.49 -5.58 2.44
CA LEU A 117 -7.81 -5.19 1.97
C LEU A 117 -8.83 -5.52 3.06
N ILE A 118 -9.57 -4.51 3.54
CA ILE A 118 -10.64 -4.67 4.54
C ILE A 118 -12.03 -4.59 3.90
N GLY A 119 -12.19 -3.81 2.83
CA GLY A 119 -13.45 -3.70 2.09
C GLY A 119 -13.42 -4.51 0.80
N SER A 120 -14.53 -5.17 0.46
CA SER A 120 -14.73 -5.80 -0.85
C SER A 120 -16.05 -5.33 -1.43
N HIS A 121 -16.10 -5.18 -2.76
CA HIS A 121 -17.38 -5.06 -3.45
C HIS A 121 -18.14 -6.39 -3.40
N LEU A 122 -19.48 -6.32 -3.45
CA LEU A 122 -20.28 -7.53 -3.60
C LEU A 122 -19.93 -8.18 -4.94
N MET A 123 -19.45 -9.41 -4.88
CA MET A 123 -19.14 -10.19 -6.08
C MET A 123 -20.19 -11.27 -6.27
N ARG A 124 -21.02 -11.12 -7.29
CA ARG A 124 -22.06 -12.11 -7.62
C ARG A 124 -21.43 -13.24 -8.42
N GLY A 125 -21.49 -14.46 -7.89
CA GLY A 125 -21.10 -15.67 -8.62
C GLY A 125 -22.08 -16.05 -9.72
N PHE A 126 -21.81 -17.17 -10.39
CA PHE A 126 -22.73 -17.79 -11.33
C PHE A 126 -23.54 -18.89 -10.61
N SER A 127 -24.82 -18.99 -10.90
CA SER A 127 -25.70 -20.00 -10.29
C SER A 127 -25.52 -21.37 -10.95
N GLY A 128 -25.68 -22.44 -10.16
CA GLY A 128 -25.67 -23.83 -10.64
C GLY A 128 -24.36 -24.58 -10.36
N ASP A 129 -24.24 -25.78 -10.92
CA ASP A 129 -23.04 -26.61 -10.92
C ASP A 129 -21.98 -26.08 -11.91
N PHE A 130 -20.84 -26.78 -12.05
CA PHE A 130 -19.76 -26.36 -12.94
C PHE A 130 -20.24 -26.07 -14.37
N GLU A 131 -21.04 -26.97 -14.94
CA GLU A 131 -21.52 -26.84 -16.32
C GLU A 131 -22.47 -25.67 -16.47
N ALA A 132 -23.42 -25.53 -15.55
CA ALA A 132 -24.34 -24.40 -15.51
C ALA A 132 -23.60 -23.08 -15.31
N GLN A 133 -22.57 -23.03 -14.45
CA GLN A 133 -21.77 -21.84 -14.22
C GLN A 133 -20.99 -21.42 -15.47
N ILE A 134 -20.34 -22.36 -16.16
CA ILE A 134 -19.62 -22.10 -17.42
C ILE A 134 -20.58 -21.63 -18.51
N LYS A 135 -21.75 -22.25 -18.62
CA LYS A 135 -22.77 -21.84 -19.57
C LYS A 135 -23.25 -20.41 -19.29
N ASN A 136 -23.68 -20.14 -18.05
CA ASN A 136 -24.17 -18.83 -17.63
C ASN A 136 -23.11 -17.74 -17.80
N SER A 137 -21.85 -18.05 -17.48
CA SER A 137 -20.75 -17.10 -17.66
C SER A 137 -20.48 -16.81 -19.12
N ARG A 138 -20.51 -17.82 -20.00
CA ARG A 138 -20.32 -17.60 -21.44
C ARG A 138 -21.46 -16.80 -22.07
N GLU A 139 -22.71 -17.08 -21.69
CA GLU A 139 -23.87 -16.29 -22.11
C GLU A 139 -23.75 -14.83 -21.68
N GLU A 140 -23.36 -14.59 -20.44
CA GLU A 140 -23.18 -13.23 -19.92
C GLU A 140 -22.01 -12.50 -20.61
N LEU A 141 -20.88 -13.18 -20.84
CA LEU A 141 -19.74 -12.61 -21.57
C LEU A 141 -20.12 -12.20 -22.99
N ASN A 142 -20.85 -13.06 -23.70
CA ASN A 142 -21.33 -12.77 -25.05
C ASN A 142 -22.31 -11.59 -25.07
N ASN A 143 -23.19 -11.50 -24.07
CA ASN A 143 -24.08 -10.35 -23.93
C ASN A 143 -23.30 -9.06 -23.67
N ILE A 144 -22.26 -9.10 -22.83
CA ILE A 144 -21.39 -7.94 -22.60
C ILE A 144 -20.69 -7.53 -23.89
N ALA A 145 -20.04 -8.46 -24.59
CA ALA A 145 -19.32 -8.20 -25.83
C ALA A 145 -20.22 -7.58 -26.91
N LYS A 146 -21.39 -8.20 -27.15
CA LYS A 146 -22.38 -7.71 -28.12
C LYS A 146 -22.88 -6.31 -27.80
N ASN A 147 -23.13 -6.00 -26.53
CA ASN A 147 -23.63 -4.68 -26.16
C ASN A 147 -22.52 -3.62 -26.12
N LEU A 148 -21.25 -4.03 -26.12
CA LEU A 148 -20.11 -3.13 -26.20
C LEU A 148 -19.84 -2.71 -27.65
N GLU A 149 -20.12 -3.59 -28.62
CA GLU A 149 -20.14 -3.27 -30.04
C GLU A 149 -21.18 -2.17 -30.33
N GLY A 150 -20.71 -0.98 -30.74
CA GLY A 150 -21.56 0.17 -31.05
C GLY A 150 -22.07 0.95 -29.83
N ALA A 151 -21.60 0.66 -28.61
CA ALA A 151 -21.91 1.49 -27.45
C ALA A 151 -21.16 2.83 -27.49
N GLU A 152 -21.90 3.91 -27.27
CA GLU A 152 -21.36 5.27 -27.14
C GLU A 152 -21.39 5.76 -25.69
N GLU A 153 -20.43 6.63 -25.35
CA GLU A 153 -20.32 7.34 -24.08
C GLU A 153 -20.57 6.46 -22.84
N ARG A 154 -21.62 6.78 -22.05
CA ARG A 154 -21.95 6.14 -20.77
C ARG A 154 -22.32 4.66 -20.91
N LYS A 155 -22.90 4.25 -22.04
CA LYS A 155 -23.23 2.83 -22.26
C LYS A 155 -21.94 2.03 -22.42
N ARG A 156 -20.95 2.56 -23.13
CA ARG A 156 -19.65 1.92 -23.30
C ARG A 156 -18.94 1.78 -21.95
N GLU A 157 -18.94 2.83 -21.14
CA GLU A 157 -18.37 2.83 -19.78
C GLU A 157 -19.01 1.76 -18.88
N PHE A 158 -20.34 1.62 -18.96
CA PHE A 158 -21.07 0.58 -18.21
C PHE A 158 -20.64 -0.83 -18.61
N TYR A 159 -20.60 -1.16 -19.90
CA TYR A 159 -20.22 -2.50 -20.36
C TYR A 159 -18.73 -2.80 -20.15
N LEU A 160 -17.85 -1.79 -20.25
CA LEU A 160 -16.46 -1.90 -19.85
C LEU A 160 -16.32 -2.23 -18.36
N THR A 161 -17.10 -1.58 -17.51
CA THR A 161 -17.14 -1.87 -16.06
C THR A 161 -17.56 -3.31 -15.79
N LEU A 162 -18.61 -3.80 -16.47
CA LEU A 162 -19.05 -5.19 -16.37
C LEU A 162 -17.95 -6.16 -16.82
N LEU A 163 -17.28 -5.89 -17.94
CA LEU A 163 -16.21 -6.73 -18.46
C LEU A 163 -15.00 -6.80 -17.52
N LEU A 164 -14.60 -5.66 -16.95
CA LEU A 164 -13.49 -5.60 -15.98
C LEU A 164 -13.82 -6.36 -14.69
N GLY A 165 -15.04 -6.18 -14.15
CA GLY A 165 -15.50 -6.91 -12.97
C GLY A 165 -15.77 -8.40 -13.23
N PHE A 166 -15.96 -8.80 -14.49
CA PHE A 166 -16.16 -10.19 -14.88
C PHE A 166 -14.96 -11.07 -14.49
N LYS A 167 -13.74 -10.54 -14.65
CA LYS A 167 -12.49 -11.24 -14.28
C LYS A 167 -12.51 -11.72 -12.83
N ASP A 168 -12.94 -10.86 -11.91
CA ASP A 168 -12.96 -11.19 -10.49
C ASP A 168 -14.00 -12.29 -10.22
N ARG A 169 -15.16 -12.25 -10.89
CA ARG A 169 -16.21 -13.27 -10.77
C ARG A 169 -15.79 -14.66 -11.27
N LEU A 170 -14.83 -14.74 -12.20
CA LEU A 170 -14.27 -16.02 -12.65
C LEU A 170 -13.48 -16.74 -11.54
N THR A 171 -12.99 -16.01 -10.54
CA THR A 171 -12.23 -16.59 -9.42
C THR A 171 -13.09 -17.43 -8.46
N VAL A 172 -14.42 -17.26 -8.51
CA VAL A 172 -15.38 -17.99 -7.66
C VAL A 172 -16.18 -19.06 -8.43
N LEU A 173 -15.76 -19.41 -9.64
CA LEU A 173 -16.31 -20.56 -10.35
C LEU A 173 -16.11 -21.86 -9.56
N ALA A 174 -17.03 -22.81 -9.74
CA ALA A 174 -16.88 -24.17 -9.23
C ALA A 174 -15.54 -24.77 -9.69
N LYS A 175 -14.88 -25.50 -8.79
CA LYS A 175 -13.60 -26.16 -9.10
C LYS A 175 -13.85 -27.34 -10.04
N PRO A 176 -13.03 -27.53 -11.09
CA PRO A 176 -13.17 -28.67 -11.98
C PRO A 176 -12.75 -29.98 -11.29
N GLU A 177 -13.58 -31.01 -11.40
CA GLU A 177 -13.41 -32.33 -10.78
C GLU A 177 -12.58 -33.30 -11.62
N GLY A 178 -12.28 -32.95 -12.88
CA GLY A 178 -11.56 -33.82 -13.80
C GLY A 178 -10.80 -33.09 -14.92
N PRO A 179 -9.99 -33.81 -15.70
CA PRO A 179 -9.21 -33.25 -16.81
C PRO A 179 -10.10 -32.61 -17.90
N GLU A 180 -11.29 -33.16 -18.14
CA GLU A 180 -12.23 -32.59 -19.12
C GLU A 180 -12.78 -31.23 -18.68
N GLN A 181 -13.25 -31.11 -17.43
CA GLN A 181 -13.69 -29.81 -16.89
C GLN A 181 -12.55 -28.78 -16.84
N LYS A 182 -11.31 -29.21 -16.56
CA LYS A 182 -10.13 -28.34 -16.64
C LYS A 182 -9.91 -27.80 -18.05
N LYS A 183 -10.02 -28.64 -19.09
CA LYS A 183 -9.93 -28.20 -20.50
C LYS A 183 -11.01 -27.17 -20.83
N VAL A 184 -12.26 -27.44 -20.43
CA VAL A 184 -13.40 -26.53 -20.63
C VAL A 184 -13.14 -25.17 -19.99
N LEU A 185 -12.67 -25.15 -18.74
CA LEU A 185 -12.33 -23.93 -18.03
C LEU A 185 -11.20 -23.16 -18.73
N SER A 186 -10.11 -23.83 -19.12
CA SER A 186 -9.00 -23.19 -19.82
C SER A 186 -9.42 -22.59 -21.16
N ALA A 187 -10.24 -23.30 -21.95
CA ALA A 187 -10.77 -22.78 -23.20
C ALA A 187 -11.64 -21.53 -23.00
N PHE A 188 -12.46 -21.50 -21.95
CA PHE A 188 -13.27 -20.34 -21.61
C PHE A 188 -12.42 -19.14 -21.11
N LEU A 189 -11.35 -19.39 -20.36
CA LEU A 189 -10.43 -18.32 -19.94
C LEU A 189 -9.68 -17.68 -21.12
N GLU A 190 -9.36 -18.46 -22.15
CA GLU A 190 -8.80 -17.94 -23.41
C GLU A 190 -9.82 -17.11 -24.19
N GLU A 191 -11.08 -17.57 -24.26
CA GLU A 191 -12.20 -16.82 -24.86
C GLU A 191 -12.37 -15.45 -24.19
N PHE A 192 -12.44 -15.42 -22.85
CA PHE A 192 -12.48 -14.17 -22.08
C PHE A 192 -11.27 -13.26 -22.36
N SER A 193 -10.07 -13.83 -22.39
CA SER A 193 -8.83 -13.08 -22.67
C SER A 193 -8.79 -12.50 -24.08
N SER A 194 -9.44 -13.16 -25.05
CA SER A 194 -9.60 -12.64 -26.42
C SER A 194 -10.52 -11.42 -26.43
N VAL A 195 -11.71 -11.52 -25.83
CA VAL A 195 -12.67 -10.41 -25.72
C VAL A 195 -12.05 -9.20 -25.02
N LEU A 196 -11.35 -9.43 -23.90
CA LEU A 196 -10.69 -8.36 -23.16
C LEU A 196 -9.65 -7.60 -24.01
N ARG A 197 -8.89 -8.32 -24.84
CA ARG A 197 -7.88 -7.73 -25.74
C ARG A 197 -8.52 -6.88 -26.84
N GLN A 198 -9.62 -7.34 -27.43
CA GLN A 198 -10.33 -6.60 -28.48
C GLN A 198 -10.91 -5.27 -27.98
N VAL A 199 -11.31 -5.24 -26.71
CA VAL A 199 -11.97 -4.08 -26.10
C VAL A 199 -10.99 -3.08 -25.48
N SER A 200 -9.76 -3.51 -25.17
CA SER A 200 -8.70 -2.68 -24.57
C SER A 200 -7.75 -2.04 -25.60
N ALA A 201 -7.94 -2.33 -26.89
CA ALA A 201 -7.21 -1.73 -28.02
C ALA A 201 -7.94 -0.49 -28.55
#